data_AF-A0A5Z4U3E8-F1
#
_entry.id   AF-A0A5Z4U3E8-F1
#
_cell.length_a   1.000
_cell.length_b   1.000
_cell.length_c   1.000
_cell.angle_alpha   90.00
_cell.angle_beta   90.00
_cell.angle_gamma   90.00
#
_symmetry.space_group_name_H-M   'P 1'
#
loop_
_entity.id
_entity.type
_entity.pdbx_description
1 polymer ?
#
loop_
_entity_poly.entity_id
_entity_poly.type
_entity_poly.pdbx_seq_one_letter_code
_entity_poly.pdbx_strand_id
1 'polypeptide(L)' 'ISRGEYDRSIKSPAVNDMVALQERLFKEYGVRGTPSVYVRGRYHINNAAFGAFSVEDFRSRYAAVVRKLLAGNPDAD' A
#
# COMPACT_ATOMS: atom_id res chain seq x y z
N ILE A 1 -21.65 5.83 -13.57
CA ILE A 1 -21.46 7.19 -13.04
C ILE A 1 -21.68 8.16 -14.20
N SER A 2 -22.64 9.07 -14.08
CA SER A 2 -22.84 10.11 -15.10
C SER A 2 -21.78 11.20 -14.99
N ARG A 3 -21.55 11.99 -16.05
CA ARG A 3 -20.67 13.17 -16.01
C ARG A 3 -21.00 14.09 -14.83
N GLY A 4 -22.28 14.44 -14.66
CA GLY A 4 -22.71 15.33 -13.58
C GLY A 4 -22.55 14.73 -12.18
N GLU A 5 -22.66 13.40 -12.06
CA GLU A 5 -22.41 12.70 -10.79
C GLU A 5 -20.92 12.68 -10.43
N TYR A 6 -20.03 12.49 -11.42
CA TYR A 6 -18.59 12.60 -11.23
C TYR A 6 -18.21 14.02 -10.80
N ASP A 7 -18.67 15.04 -11.53
CA ASP A 7 -18.32 16.44 -11.28
C ASP A 7 -18.74 16.90 -9.86
N ARG A 8 -19.85 16.36 -9.32
CA ARG A 8 -20.26 16.58 -7.93
C ARG A 8 -19.40 15.79 -6.94
N SER A 9 -19.17 14.51 -7.22
CA SER A 9 -18.53 13.60 -6.25
C SER A 9 -17.04 13.87 -6.08
N ILE A 10 -16.35 14.27 -7.16
CA ILE A 10 -14.89 14.50 -7.16
C ILE A 10 -14.44 15.63 -6.22
N LYS A 11 -15.34 16.52 -5.82
CA LYS A 11 -15.10 17.59 -4.84
C LYS A 11 -15.93 17.44 -3.56
N SER A 12 -16.58 16.29 -3.38
CA SER A 12 -17.38 16.03 -2.18
C SER A 12 -16.49 16.03 -0.93
N PRO A 13 -17.04 16.35 0.26
CA PRO A 13 -16.29 16.31 1.51
C PRO A 13 -15.56 14.98 1.73
N ALA A 14 -16.25 13.85 1.49
CA ALA A 14 -15.67 12.53 1.63
C ALA A 14 -14.46 12.28 0.71
N VAL A 15 -14.49 12.77 -0.53
CA VAL A 15 -13.34 12.65 -1.45
C VAL A 15 -12.19 13.55 -1.00
N ASN A 16 -12.48 14.77 -0.53
CA ASN A 16 -11.45 15.67 -0.01
C ASN A 16 -10.78 15.08 1.25
N ASP A 17 -11.55 14.46 2.14
CA ASP A 17 -11.00 13.78 3.32
C ASP A 17 -10.09 12.61 2.92
N MET A 18 -10.45 11.86 1.88
CA MET A 18 -9.60 10.79 1.35
C MET A 18 -8.33 11.32 0.66
N VAL A 19 -8.37 12.48 0.03
CA VAL A 19 -7.17 13.15 -0.50
C VAL A 19 -6.24 13.53 0.65
N ALA A 20 -6.77 14.19 1.68
CA ALA A 20 -6.00 14.57 2.86
C ALA A 20 -5.40 13.36 3.58
N LEU A 21 -6.16 12.25 3.67
CA LEU A 21 -5.68 10.99 4.25
C LEU A 21 -4.51 10.42 3.46
N GLN A 22 -4.59 10.37 2.12
CA GLN A 22 -3.51 9.85 1.28
C GLN A 22 -2.22 10.67 1.42
N GLU A 23 -2.32 12.00 1.37
CA GLU A 23 -1.17 12.91 1.54
C GLU A 23 -0.54 12.82 2.93
N ARG A 24 -1.37 12.64 3.97
CA ARG A 24 -0.89 12.45 5.34
C ARG A 24 -0.16 11.12 5.48
N LEU A 25 -0.77 10.02 5.03
CA LEU A 25 -0.19 8.68 5.13
C LEU A 25 1.09 8.54 4.28
N PHE A 26 1.21 9.25 3.15
CA PHE A 26 2.46 9.31 2.38
C PHE A 26 3.65 9.76 3.26
N LYS A 27 3.44 10.77 4.11
CA LYS A 27 4.45 11.29 5.03
C LYS A 27 4.64 10.38 6.25
N GLU A 28 3.55 9.93 6.86
CA GLU A 28 3.60 9.07 8.06
C GLU A 28 4.30 7.73 7.79
N TYR A 29 4.08 7.13 6.62
CA TYR A 29 4.78 5.91 6.22
C TYR A 29 6.18 6.14 5.65
N GLY A 30 6.61 7.40 5.48
CA GLY A 30 7.90 7.75 4.93
C GLY A 30 8.12 7.18 3.52
N VAL A 31 7.10 7.29 2.65
CA VAL A 31 7.16 6.78 1.28
C VAL A 31 8.26 7.50 0.50
N ARG A 32 9.17 6.74 -0.13
CA ARG A 32 10.30 7.28 -0.91
C ARG A 32 10.23 7.00 -2.41
N GLY A 33 9.21 6.29 -2.87
CA GLY A 33 9.01 5.91 -4.26
C GLY A 33 7.86 4.92 -4.42
N THR A 34 7.55 4.54 -5.65
CA THR A 34 6.48 3.59 -5.97
C THR A 34 6.97 2.46 -6.87
N PRO A 35 6.40 1.23 -6.75
CA PRO A 35 5.46 0.81 -5.70
C PRO A 35 6.14 0.72 -4.32
N SER A 36 5.41 1.04 -3.25
CA SER A 36 5.89 0.88 -1.87
C SER A 36 4.77 0.23 -1.04
N VAL A 37 5.07 -0.93 -0.47
CA VAL A 37 4.09 -1.79 0.21
C VAL A 37 4.42 -1.87 1.68
N TYR A 38 3.42 -1.60 2.52
CA TYR A 38 3.52 -1.66 3.97
C TYR A 38 2.59 -2.73 4.51
N VAL A 39 3.09 -3.62 5.36
CA VAL A 39 2.32 -4.68 6.01
C VAL A 39 2.14 -4.35 7.49
N ARG A 40 0.87 -4.35 7.96
CA ARG A 40 0.48 -4.04 9.35
C ARG A 40 1.00 -2.69 9.85
N GLY A 41 1.21 -1.75 8.92
CA GLY A 41 1.76 -0.42 9.20
C GLY A 41 3.19 -0.38 9.76
N ARG A 42 3.88 -1.52 9.87
CA ARG A 42 5.20 -1.64 10.53
C ARG A 42 6.30 -2.15 9.62
N TYR A 43 5.96 -2.96 8.63
CA TYR A 43 6.95 -3.57 7.73
C TYR A 43 6.88 -2.94 6.34
N HIS A 44 7.94 -2.24 5.92
CA HIS A 44 8.10 -1.77 4.55
C HIS A 44 8.82 -2.84 3.70
N ILE A 45 8.19 -3.28 2.62
CA ILE A 45 8.75 -4.31 1.73
C ILE A 45 9.85 -3.69 0.85
N ASN A 46 11.06 -4.26 0.90
CA ASN A 46 12.11 -3.93 -0.06
C ASN A 46 11.92 -4.71 -1.36
N ASN A 47 11.34 -4.07 -2.38
CA ASN A 47 11.07 -4.71 -3.67
C ASN A 47 12.34 -5.21 -4.39
N ALA A 48 13.49 -4.56 -4.19
CA ALA A 48 14.75 -4.94 -4.83
C ALA A 48 15.42 -6.18 -4.19
N ALA A 49 14.92 -6.65 -3.03
CA ALA A 49 15.48 -7.81 -2.34
C ALA A 49 15.02 -9.16 -2.93
N PHE A 50 14.10 -9.15 -3.92
CA PHE A 50 13.58 -10.37 -4.54
C PHE A 50 14.31 -10.66 -5.86
N GLY A 51 15.35 -11.49 -5.80
CA GLY A 51 15.94 -12.07 -7.01
C GLY A 51 15.03 -13.17 -7.60
N ALA A 52 14.77 -13.14 -8.90
CA ALA A 52 14.01 -14.15 -9.62
C ALA A 52 14.33 -14.12 -11.12
N PHE A 53 14.29 -15.28 -11.78
CA PHE A 53 14.48 -15.40 -13.24
C PHE A 53 13.15 -15.43 -14.01
N SER A 54 12.03 -15.49 -13.31
CA SER A 54 10.68 -15.48 -13.88
C SER A 54 9.75 -14.59 -13.07
N VAL A 55 8.70 -14.10 -13.71
CA VAL A 55 7.63 -13.33 -13.06
C VAL A 55 6.91 -14.18 -12.01
N GLU A 56 6.73 -15.47 -12.29
CA GLU A 56 6.05 -16.41 -11.39
C GLU A 56 6.82 -16.59 -10.08
N ASP A 57 8.14 -16.76 -10.15
CA ASP A 57 9.00 -16.87 -8.97
C ASP A 57 9.00 -15.56 -8.17
N PHE A 58 9.12 -14.42 -8.85
CA PHE A 58 9.09 -13.11 -8.20
C PHE A 58 7.78 -12.92 -7.41
N ARG A 59 6.64 -13.12 -8.09
CA ARG A 59 5.29 -13.02 -7.50
C ARG A 59 5.16 -13.93 -6.28
N SER A 60 5.57 -15.19 -6.41
CA SER A 60 5.41 -16.20 -5.36
C SER A 60 6.27 -15.87 -4.14
N ARG A 61 7.52 -15.44 -4.33
CA ARG A 61 8.42 -15.04 -3.25
C ARG A 61 7.93 -13.77 -2.55
N TYR A 62 7.52 -12.76 -3.33
CA TYR A 62 6.96 -11.52 -2.80
C TYR A 62 5.72 -11.77 -1.93
N ALA A 63 4.75 -12.51 -2.46
CA ALA A 63 3.52 -12.86 -1.75
C ALA A 63 3.78 -13.73 -0.50
N ALA A 64 4.75 -14.64 -0.55
CA ALA A 64 5.13 -15.46 0.60
C ALA A 64 5.67 -14.60 1.76
N VAL A 65 6.49 -13.59 1.47
CA VAL A 65 6.99 -12.66 2.49
C VAL A 65 5.85 -11.82 3.08
N VAL A 66 4.96 -11.28 2.24
CA VAL A 66 3.77 -10.54 2.71
C VAL A 66 2.91 -11.41 3.62
N ARG A 67 2.61 -12.65 3.21
CA ARG A 67 1.83 -13.62 4.03
C ARG A 67 2.50 -13.91 5.37
N LYS A 68 3.83 -14.07 5.39
CA LYS A 68 4.60 -14.30 6.62
C LYS A 68 4.48 -13.11 7.58
N LEU A 69 4.60 -11.88 7.07
CA LEU A 69 4.52 -10.65 7.87
C LEU A 69 3.10 -10.38 8.40
N LEU A 70 2.08 -10.81 7.67
CA LEU A 70 0.69 -10.78 8.11
C LEU A 70 0.42 -11.75 9.28
N ALA A 71 1.07 -12.92 9.29
CA ALA A 71 0.86 -13.95 10.31
C ALA A 71 1.56 -13.68 11.67
N GLY A 72 2.47 -12.71 11.74
CA GLY A 72 3.19 -12.39 12.99
C GLY A 72 2.26 -11.96 14.12
N ASN A 73 2.59 -12.30 15.37
CA ASN A 73 1.75 -12.08 16.55
C ASN A 73 1.31 -10.60 16.67
N PRO A 74 0.02 -10.29 16.87
CA PRO A 74 -0.46 -8.93 17.15
C PRO A 74 0.07 -8.34 18.45
N ASP A 75 0.49 -9.18 19.40
CA ASP A 75 0.84 -8.78 20.78
C ASP A 75 2.34 -8.80 21.08
N ALA A 76 3.20 -8.81 20.04
CA ALA A 76 4.61 -8.53 20.21
C ALA A 76 4.83 -7.01 20.15
N ASP A 77 4.31 -6.33 21.17
CA ASP A 77 4.66 -5.00 21.70
C ASP A 77 3.89 -4.82 23.02
#